data_AF-A0AAD4PNU2-F1
#
_entry.id   AF-A0AAD4PNU2-F1
#
_cell.length_a   1.000
_cell.length_b   1.000
_cell.length_c   1.000
_cell.angle_alpha   90.00
_cell.angle_beta   90.00
_cell.angle_gamma   90.00
#
_symmetry.space_group_name_H-M   'P 1'
#
loop_
_entity.id
_entity.type
_entity.pdbx_description
1 polymer ?
#
loop_
_entity_poly.entity_id
_entity_poly.type
_entity_poly.pdbx_seq_one_letter_code
_entity_poly.pdbx_strand_id
1 'polypeptide(L)'
;KMQEDAAEKSQQLQNFQSDDLLEKLKLLNYEKHLLREYKLKPLSRFYFVKATNPGEQFFMFTLICWWLCKKLGKDMERPQEFDDPNTVIAKIIQMLEEIDVPIDFAPNKLIRGAGPICLMVLDVLATQALKVTKVNYQRLHIAQEEEFVGDYLEDNAEIILEKLEDEQNATALSDDSDMELEAHNFKQLNWLNRQKRNLSDMATDEQNRELTARLSDHQEWRLELERVLQQLKVFVKADARDWRTHISQMEALNAGIANVAEPTLAQLKKLHSEFTFSLEKVESREKHLNNELQPLIQQYKELSIELSTVQYAQTQLQADMDKQMNQLSEVMAEQELKKEEMERRGQVMSDGSSVQQIKKAIVKLKDDIAQLNLEVALLVHAYDQDTVRQTLGVLDQP
;
A
#
# COMPACT_ATOMS: atom_id res chain seq x y z
N LYS A 1 -2.29 22.06 -8.91
CA LYS A 1 -1.34 21.47 -9.90
C LYS A 1 -0.03 20.98 -9.30
N MET A 2 1.01 21.79 -9.02
CA MET A 2 2.28 21.23 -8.48
C MET A 2 2.14 20.51 -7.12
N GLN A 3 1.23 20.95 -6.25
CA GLN A 3 0.92 20.28 -4.98
C GLN A 3 0.07 19.01 -5.13
N GLU A 4 -0.79 18.96 -6.16
CA GLU A 4 -1.59 17.77 -6.49
C GLU A 4 -0.72 16.69 -7.13
N ASP A 5 0.17 17.07 -8.06
CA ASP A 5 1.14 16.15 -8.68
C ASP A 5 2.09 15.55 -7.63
N ALA A 6 2.45 16.32 -6.59
CA ALA A 6 3.29 15.83 -5.49
C ALA A 6 2.53 14.87 -4.56
N ALA A 7 1.23 15.12 -4.33
CA ALA A 7 0.37 14.24 -3.55
C ALA A 7 0.10 12.91 -4.28
N GLU A 8 -0.17 12.97 -5.59
CA GLU A 8 -0.36 11.78 -6.43
C GLU A 8 0.91 10.92 -6.51
N LYS A 9 2.08 11.54 -6.69
CA LYS A 9 3.36 10.80 -6.68
C LYS A 9 3.64 10.15 -5.33
N SER A 10 3.35 10.84 -4.23
CA SER A 10 3.51 10.28 -2.88
C SER A 10 2.57 9.10 -2.65
N GLN A 11 1.36 9.15 -3.19
CA GLN A 11 0.40 8.06 -3.09
C GLN A 11 0.76 6.86 -3.98
N GLN A 12 1.28 7.11 -5.19
CA GLN A 12 1.83 6.06 -6.04
C GLN A 12 3.01 5.33 -5.38
N LEU A 13 3.91 6.07 -4.73
CA LEU A 13 5.03 5.49 -3.98
C LEU A 13 4.55 4.59 -2.83
N GLN A 14 3.54 5.03 -2.07
CA GLN A 14 2.96 4.23 -0.98
C GLN A 14 2.29 2.95 -1.49
N ASN A 15 1.62 3.01 -2.65
CA ASN A 15 1.04 1.82 -3.29
C ASN A 15 2.13 0.81 -3.65
N PHE A 16 3.25 1.27 -4.22
CA PHE A 16 4.38 0.42 -4.56
C PHE A 16 5.02 -0.22 -3.32
N GLN A 17 5.24 0.57 -2.25
CA GLN A 17 5.77 0.06 -0.98
C GLN A 17 4.86 -1.00 -0.34
N SER A 18 3.54 -0.81 -0.46
CA SER A 18 2.57 -1.78 0.05
C SER A 18 2.56 -3.08 -0.76
N ASP A 19 2.73 -2.99 -2.08
CA ASP A 19 2.87 -4.16 -2.96
C ASP A 19 4.16 -4.93 -2.66
N ASP A 20 5.31 -4.24 -2.55
CA ASP A 20 6.61 -4.83 -2.21
C ASP A 20 6.58 -5.52 -0.83
N LEU A 21 6.00 -4.86 0.17
CA LEU A 21 5.78 -5.46 1.49
C LEU A 21 4.96 -6.76 1.40
N LEU A 22 3.89 -6.78 0.62
CA LEU A 22 3.01 -7.93 0.51
C LEU A 22 3.70 -9.10 -0.21
N GLU A 23 4.56 -8.83 -1.19
CA GLU A 23 5.44 -9.84 -1.79
C GLU A 23 6.44 -10.41 -0.78
N LYS A 24 7.09 -9.55 0.02
CA LYS A 24 8.00 -9.98 1.09
C LYS A 24 7.31 -10.86 2.12
N LEU A 25 6.09 -10.51 2.52
CA LEU A 25 5.28 -11.32 3.43
C LEU A 25 4.90 -12.68 2.80
N LYS A 26 4.55 -12.72 1.52
CA LYS A 26 4.30 -13.97 0.78
C LYS A 26 5.52 -14.87 0.73
N LEU A 27 6.71 -14.30 0.48
CA LEU A 27 7.98 -15.04 0.51
C LEU A 27 8.27 -15.65 1.89
N LEU A 28 7.86 -14.97 2.97
CA LEU A 28 7.92 -15.49 4.34
C LEU A 28 6.80 -16.49 4.70
N ASN A 29 5.95 -16.86 3.73
CA ASN A 29 4.80 -17.76 3.90
C ASN A 29 3.81 -17.28 4.99
N TYR A 30 3.49 -15.98 5.02
CA TYR A 30 2.57 -15.41 6.01
C TYR A 30 1.16 -16.01 5.92
N GLU A 31 0.70 -16.44 4.73
CA GLU A 31 -0.64 -17.02 4.56
C GLU A 31 -0.81 -18.35 5.31
N LYS A 32 0.23 -19.19 5.31
CA LYS A 32 0.21 -20.49 5.99
C LYS A 32 0.48 -20.35 7.49
N HIS A 33 1.45 -19.52 7.89
CA HIS A 33 1.91 -19.46 9.28
C HIS A 33 1.21 -18.38 10.11
N LEU A 34 0.62 -17.36 9.50
CA LEU A 34 -0.06 -16.29 10.21
C LEU A 34 -1.57 -16.32 9.91
N LEU A 35 -1.98 -16.23 8.64
CA LEU A 35 -3.40 -16.15 8.32
C LEU A 35 -4.18 -17.43 8.69
N ARG A 36 -3.62 -18.61 8.43
CA ARG A 36 -4.29 -19.89 8.74
C ARG A 36 -4.35 -20.19 10.23
N GLU A 37 -3.28 -19.88 10.97
CA GLU A 37 -3.22 -20.07 12.43
C GLU A 37 -4.21 -19.16 13.15
N TYR A 38 -4.37 -17.92 12.67
CA TYR A 38 -5.20 -16.90 13.32
C TYR A 38 -6.55 -16.65 12.63
N LYS A 39 -6.90 -17.45 11.61
CA LYS A 39 -8.15 -17.33 10.81
C LYS A 39 -8.40 -15.92 10.27
N LEU A 40 -7.33 -15.25 9.84
CA LEU A 40 -7.38 -13.88 9.33
C LEU A 40 -7.63 -13.87 7.82
N LYS A 41 -8.29 -12.81 7.34
CA LYS A 41 -8.52 -12.62 5.90
C LYS A 41 -7.21 -12.24 5.20
N PRO A 42 -7.02 -12.68 3.94
CA PRO A 42 -5.91 -12.21 3.11
C PRO A 42 -5.87 -10.68 3.03
N LEU A 43 -4.67 -10.13 3.15
CA LEU A 43 -4.46 -8.69 3.11
C LEU A 43 -4.64 -8.18 1.68
N SER A 44 -5.41 -7.10 1.51
CA SER A 44 -5.47 -6.38 0.25
C SER A 44 -4.19 -5.57 0.04
N ARG A 45 -3.77 -5.38 -1.21
CA ARG A 45 -2.67 -4.50 -1.62
C ARG A 45 -2.73 -3.10 -1.00
N PHE A 46 -3.92 -2.57 -0.74
CA PHE A 46 -4.11 -1.22 -0.20
C PHE A 46 -4.36 -1.19 1.31
N TYR A 47 -4.26 -2.33 2.00
CA TYR A 47 -4.73 -2.48 3.38
C TYR A 47 -4.04 -1.54 4.37
N PHE A 48 -2.73 -1.31 4.22
CA PHE A 48 -1.96 -0.41 5.07
C PHE A 48 -1.76 1.00 4.47
N VAL A 49 -2.19 1.22 3.21
CA VAL A 49 -2.07 2.53 2.54
C VAL A 49 -3.18 3.48 3.02
N LYS A 50 -4.42 2.99 3.11
CA LYS A 50 -5.57 3.80 3.52
C LYS A 50 -6.12 3.32 4.84
N ALA A 51 -6.28 4.25 5.79
CA ALA A 51 -6.95 3.95 7.05
C ALA A 51 -8.45 3.72 6.78
N THR A 52 -8.90 2.46 6.91
CA THR A 52 -10.32 2.09 6.74
C THR A 52 -10.94 1.87 8.11
N ASN A 53 -10.27 1.08 8.94
CA ASN A 53 -10.65 0.79 10.31
C ASN A 53 -9.39 0.84 11.20
N PRO A 54 -9.08 1.99 11.83
CA PRO A 54 -7.82 2.17 12.55
C PRO A 54 -7.59 1.16 13.68
N GLY A 55 -8.64 0.70 14.38
CA GLY A 55 -8.50 -0.27 15.46
C GLY A 55 -8.10 -1.66 14.96
N GLU A 56 -8.81 -2.16 13.95
CA GLU A 56 -8.50 -3.44 13.30
C GLU A 56 -7.14 -3.39 12.59
N GLN A 57 -6.84 -2.29 11.89
CA GLN A 57 -5.57 -2.11 11.20
C GLN A 57 -4.39 -2.01 12.18
N PHE A 58 -4.58 -1.40 13.34
CA PHE A 58 -3.58 -1.36 14.40
C PHE A 58 -3.32 -2.76 14.98
N PHE A 59 -4.38 -3.53 15.25
CA PHE A 59 -4.23 -4.91 15.68
C PHE A 59 -3.51 -5.77 14.64
N MET A 60 -3.89 -5.64 13.37
CA MET A 60 -3.21 -6.37 12.28
C MET A 60 -1.75 -5.94 12.11
N PHE A 61 -1.46 -4.64 12.20
CA PHE A 61 -0.09 -4.11 12.17
C PHE A 61 0.76 -4.70 13.31
N THR A 62 0.27 -4.63 14.55
CA THR A 62 1.00 -5.14 15.72
C THR A 62 1.20 -6.64 15.66
N LEU A 63 0.22 -7.40 15.16
CA LEU A 63 0.33 -8.85 14.98
C LEU A 63 1.37 -9.24 13.93
N ILE A 64 1.44 -8.52 12.80
CA ILE A 64 2.47 -8.77 11.78
C ILE A 64 3.85 -8.39 12.30
N CYS A 65 3.98 -7.24 12.99
CA CYS A 65 5.25 -6.85 13.64
C CYS A 65 5.73 -7.93 14.61
N TRP A 66 4.85 -8.43 15.49
CA TRP A 66 5.15 -9.53 16.39
C TRP A 66 5.63 -10.78 15.65
N TRP A 67 4.94 -11.16 14.58
CA TRP A 67 5.31 -12.34 13.80
C TRP A 67 6.66 -12.19 13.10
N LEU A 68 6.96 -11.01 12.55
CA LEU A 68 8.25 -10.72 11.94
C LEU A 68 9.37 -10.73 12.99
N CYS A 69 9.14 -10.17 14.18
CA CYS A 69 10.08 -10.26 15.31
C CYS A 69 10.33 -11.71 15.74
N LYS A 70 9.28 -12.53 15.81
CA LYS A 70 9.41 -13.97 16.08
C LYS A 70 10.26 -14.68 15.04
N LYS A 71 10.12 -14.32 13.75
CA LYS A 71 10.96 -14.87 12.65
C LYS A 71 12.42 -14.43 12.74
N LEU A 72 12.69 -13.27 13.33
CA LEU A 72 14.05 -12.79 13.64
C LEU A 72 14.68 -13.48 14.86
N GLY A 73 13.96 -14.39 15.54
CA GLY A 73 14.43 -15.08 16.74
C GLY A 73 14.39 -14.21 18.00
N LYS A 74 13.60 -13.14 17.99
CA LYS A 74 13.39 -12.26 19.14
C LYS A 74 12.08 -12.61 19.83
N ASP A 75 12.13 -12.75 21.16
CA ASP A 75 10.94 -13.02 21.97
C ASP A 75 10.16 -11.73 22.21
N MET A 76 8.97 -11.66 21.62
CA MET A 76 7.98 -10.63 21.87
C MET A 76 6.69 -11.30 22.34
N GLU A 77 6.08 -10.77 23.40
CA GLU A 77 4.75 -11.20 23.83
C GLU A 77 3.72 -10.89 22.73
N ARG A 78 2.81 -11.84 22.50
CA ARG A 78 1.77 -11.70 21.49
C ARG A 78 0.84 -10.53 21.85
N PRO A 79 0.69 -9.52 20.97
CA PRO A 79 -0.27 -8.45 21.17
C PRO A 79 -1.71 -8.97 21.14
N GLN A 80 -2.54 -8.50 22.07
CA GLN A 80 -3.99 -8.72 22.11
C GLN A 80 -4.76 -7.49 21.60
N GLU A 81 -6.01 -7.69 21.18
CA GLU A 81 -6.88 -6.62 20.66
C GLU A 81 -7.17 -5.52 21.69
N PHE A 82 -7.06 -5.84 22.99
CA PHE A 82 -7.33 -4.94 24.11
C PHE A 82 -6.08 -4.40 24.80
N ASP A 83 -4.88 -4.72 24.28
CA ASP A 83 -3.64 -4.19 24.85
C ASP A 83 -3.55 -2.68 24.62
N ASP A 84 -2.95 -1.97 25.60
CA ASP A 84 -2.74 -0.52 25.47
C ASP A 84 -1.83 -0.22 24.25
N PRO A 85 -2.31 0.56 23.26
CA PRO A 85 -1.56 0.84 22.04
C PRO A 85 -0.17 1.44 22.29
N ASN A 86 -0.04 2.29 23.29
CA ASN A 86 1.23 2.95 23.60
C ASN A 86 2.26 1.95 24.14
N THR A 87 1.82 1.01 24.98
CA THR A 87 2.66 -0.05 25.52
C THR A 87 3.16 -1.00 24.42
N VAL A 88 2.29 -1.41 23.48
CA VAL A 88 2.68 -2.28 22.36
C VAL A 88 3.62 -1.55 21.40
N ILE A 89 3.36 -0.27 21.12
CA ILE A 89 4.25 0.56 20.28
C ILE A 89 5.62 0.73 20.94
N ALA A 90 5.68 0.97 22.26
CA ALA A 90 6.95 1.07 22.98
C ALA A 90 7.77 -0.22 22.86
N LYS A 91 7.12 -1.39 22.99
CA LYS A 91 7.76 -2.69 22.75
C LYS A 91 8.28 -2.81 21.31
N ILE A 92 7.50 -2.42 20.29
CA ILE A 92 7.92 -2.45 18.88
C ILE A 92 9.13 -1.52 18.64
N ILE A 93 9.13 -0.32 19.22
CA ILE A 93 10.23 0.65 19.12
C ILE A 93 11.50 0.08 19.74
N GLN A 94 11.42 -0.49 20.94
CA GLN A 94 12.54 -1.16 21.59
C GLN A 94 13.12 -2.28 20.71
N MET A 95 12.25 -3.07 20.06
CA MET A 95 12.69 -4.11 19.12
C MET A 95 13.39 -3.53 17.88
N LEU A 96 12.94 -2.40 17.37
CA LEU A 96 13.57 -1.72 16.24
C LEU A 96 14.95 -1.16 16.59
N GLU A 97 15.14 -0.65 17.81
CA GLU A 97 16.45 -0.23 18.32
C GLU A 97 17.42 -1.41 18.42
N GLU A 98 16.94 -2.57 18.89
CA GLU A 98 17.76 -3.80 18.96
C GLU A 98 18.18 -4.35 17.58
N ILE A 99 17.45 -4.01 16.52
CA ILE A 99 17.72 -4.44 15.14
C ILE A 99 18.57 -3.37 14.39
N ASP A 100 19.02 -2.33 15.09
CA ASP A 100 19.83 -1.21 14.57
C ASP A 100 19.12 -0.44 13.43
N VAL A 101 17.81 -0.26 13.56
CA VAL A 101 17.00 0.53 12.62
C VAL A 101 16.90 1.97 13.14
N PRO A 102 17.28 3.00 12.35
CA PRO A 102 17.17 4.39 12.78
C PRO A 102 15.70 4.79 12.97
N ILE A 103 15.33 5.17 14.19
CA ILE A 103 13.97 5.61 14.54
C ILE A 103 13.89 7.13 14.45
N ASP A 104 13.40 7.65 13.33
CA ASP A 104 13.13 9.08 13.13
C ASP A 104 11.63 9.35 12.94
N PHE A 105 10.83 8.97 13.94
CA PHE A 105 9.39 9.26 13.94
C PHE A 105 8.77 9.24 15.33
N ALA A 106 7.69 10.00 15.51
CA ALA A 106 6.94 10.03 16.77
C ALA A 106 6.07 8.76 16.95
N PRO A 107 6.04 8.14 18.14
CA PRO A 107 5.28 6.91 18.43
C PRO A 107 3.78 7.00 18.08
N ASN A 108 3.18 8.18 18.28
CA ASN A 108 1.77 8.45 18.01
C ASN A 108 1.36 8.19 16.55
N LYS A 109 2.32 8.22 15.61
CA LYS A 109 2.04 7.98 14.19
C LYS A 109 1.77 6.50 13.88
N LEU A 110 2.15 5.57 14.77
CA LEU A 110 1.88 4.14 14.64
C LEU A 110 0.50 3.72 15.14
N ILE A 111 -0.14 4.53 16.00
CA ILE A 111 -1.46 4.22 16.60
C ILE A 111 -2.54 4.04 15.53
N ARG A 112 -2.42 4.71 14.39
CA ARG A 112 -3.40 4.62 13.29
C ARG A 112 -3.37 3.27 12.56
N GLY A 113 -2.32 2.46 12.75
CA GLY A 113 -2.18 1.15 12.12
C GLY A 113 -2.06 1.15 10.59
N ALA A 114 -2.09 2.32 9.95
CA ALA A 114 -2.02 2.50 8.51
C ALA A 114 -1.32 3.83 8.18
N GLY A 115 -0.55 3.84 7.09
CA GLY A 115 0.19 4.99 6.61
C GLY A 115 1.68 4.71 6.37
N PRO A 116 2.42 5.73 5.91
CA PRO A 116 3.79 5.56 5.39
C PRO A 116 4.78 5.04 6.44
N ILE A 117 4.63 5.44 7.70
CA ILE A 117 5.53 5.01 8.78
C ILE A 117 5.25 3.57 9.19
N CYS A 118 3.97 3.15 9.20
CA CYS A 118 3.61 1.75 9.46
C CYS A 118 4.15 0.84 8.35
N LEU A 119 4.03 1.27 7.09
CA LEU A 119 4.60 0.57 5.93
C LEU A 119 6.13 0.47 6.03
N MET A 120 6.83 1.56 6.36
CA MET A 120 8.28 1.56 6.52
C MET A 120 8.74 0.58 7.60
N VAL A 121 8.07 0.59 8.77
CA VAL A 121 8.41 -0.34 9.87
C VAL A 121 8.20 -1.80 9.45
N LEU A 122 7.05 -2.11 8.85
CA LEU A 122 6.77 -3.46 8.36
C LEU A 122 7.77 -3.89 7.27
N ASP A 123 8.13 -2.98 6.36
CA ASP A 123 9.04 -3.24 5.26
C ASP A 123 10.46 -3.55 5.74
N VAL A 124 10.96 -2.76 6.70
CA VAL A 124 12.27 -3.00 7.30
C VAL A 124 12.29 -4.32 8.06
N LEU A 125 11.28 -4.58 8.89
CA LEU A 125 11.17 -5.84 9.63
C LEU A 125 11.06 -7.05 8.68
N ALA A 126 10.27 -6.95 7.61
CA ALA A 126 10.13 -8.01 6.62
C ALA A 126 11.44 -8.24 5.86
N THR A 127 12.16 -7.17 5.50
CA THR A 127 13.46 -7.25 4.82
C THR A 127 14.52 -7.90 5.71
N GLN A 128 14.57 -7.56 7.00
CA GLN A 128 15.49 -8.19 7.95
C GLN A 128 15.10 -9.66 8.19
N ALA A 129 13.80 -9.95 8.34
CA ALA A 129 13.31 -11.31 8.51
C ALA A 129 13.66 -12.18 7.30
N LEU A 130 13.59 -11.65 6.08
CA LEU A 130 14.01 -12.34 4.85
C LEU A 130 15.51 -12.65 4.80
N LYS A 131 16.36 -11.78 5.35
CA LYS A 131 17.82 -12.04 5.41
C LYS A 131 18.16 -13.19 6.34
N VAL A 132 17.47 -13.29 7.48
CA VAL A 132 17.70 -14.35 8.48
C VAL A 132 17.01 -15.65 8.09
N THR A 133 15.85 -15.55 7.44
CA THR A 133 15.10 -16.72 6.98
C THR A 133 15.80 -17.30 5.76
N LYS A 134 16.28 -18.55 5.85
CA LYS A 134 16.67 -19.33 4.67
C LYS A 134 15.41 -19.59 3.86
N VAL A 135 15.10 -18.68 2.93
CA VAL A 135 13.98 -18.85 2.01
C VAL A 135 14.31 -20.08 1.17
N ASN A 136 13.60 -21.18 1.41
CA ASN A 136 13.64 -22.33 0.53
C ASN A 136 12.96 -21.91 -0.76
N TYR A 137 13.76 -21.47 -1.72
CA TYR A 137 13.32 -21.40 -3.10
C TYR A 137 12.95 -22.83 -3.49
N GLN A 138 11.65 -23.09 -3.61
CA GLN A 138 11.19 -24.30 -4.25
C GLN A 138 11.72 -24.18 -5.69
N ARG A 139 12.76 -24.95 -6.00
CA ARG A 139 13.30 -25.06 -7.35
C ARG A 139 12.10 -25.24 -8.26
N LEU A 140 11.95 -24.37 -9.26
CA LEU A 140 10.86 -24.40 -10.24
C LEU A 140 10.53 -25.86 -10.57
N HIS A 141 9.47 -26.36 -9.96
CA HIS A 141 8.89 -27.64 -10.34
C HIS A 141 8.00 -27.26 -11.51
N ILE A 142 8.54 -27.43 -12.71
CA ILE A 142 7.71 -27.49 -13.92
C ILE A 142 6.70 -28.59 -13.59
N ALA A 143 5.44 -28.23 -13.40
CA ALA A 143 4.40 -29.20 -13.14
C ALA A 143 4.45 -30.21 -14.30
N GLN A 144 4.88 -31.45 -14.01
CA GLN A 144 4.20 -32.55 -14.65
C GLN A 144 2.75 -32.37 -14.20
N GLU A 145 1.87 -32.18 -15.17
CA GLU A 145 0.43 -32.07 -14.99
C GLU A 145 0.02 -33.02 -13.87
N GLU A 146 -0.58 -32.49 -12.79
CA GLU A 146 -1.24 -33.35 -11.82
C GLU A 146 -2.25 -34.16 -12.60
N GLU A 147 -1.93 -35.44 -12.73
CA GLU A 147 -2.82 -36.48 -13.21
C GLU A 147 -4.13 -36.29 -12.46
N PHE A 148 -5.18 -36.00 -13.22
CA PHE A 148 -6.53 -35.97 -12.72
C PHE A 148 -6.84 -37.37 -12.19
N VAL A 149 -6.53 -37.64 -10.92
CA VAL A 149 -6.94 -38.84 -10.20
C VAL A 149 -8.43 -38.69 -9.93
N GLY A 150 -9.22 -38.85 -10.99
CA GLY A 150 -10.65 -39.09 -10.90
C GLY A 150 -10.86 -40.59 -11.02
N ASP A 151 -10.87 -41.29 -9.89
CA ASP A 151 -11.82 -42.35 -9.46
C ASP A 151 -12.25 -43.48 -10.44
N TYR A 152 -11.72 -43.55 -11.66
CA TYR A 152 -12.07 -44.53 -12.70
C TYR A 152 -10.92 -45.48 -13.05
N LEU A 153 -9.74 -45.25 -12.46
CA LEU A 153 -8.56 -46.09 -12.65
C LEU A 153 -8.36 -47.10 -11.52
N GLU A 154 -8.98 -46.91 -10.35
CA GLU A 154 -8.79 -47.80 -9.19
C GLU A 154 -9.41 -49.19 -9.44
N ASP A 155 -10.65 -49.29 -9.94
CA ASP A 155 -11.29 -50.59 -10.27
C ASP A 155 -10.54 -51.40 -11.34
N ASN A 156 -9.85 -50.74 -12.28
CA ASN A 156 -9.10 -51.42 -13.34
C ASN A 156 -7.66 -51.75 -12.93
N ALA A 157 -7.07 -50.96 -12.04
CA ALA A 157 -5.74 -51.22 -11.49
C ALA A 157 -5.77 -52.32 -10.42
N GLU A 158 -6.84 -52.42 -9.63
CA GLU A 158 -7.00 -53.47 -8.60
C GLU A 158 -7.16 -54.86 -9.25
N ILE A 159 -7.88 -54.97 -10.37
CA ILE A 159 -8.00 -56.22 -11.16
C ILE A 159 -6.66 -56.65 -11.80
N ILE A 160 -5.77 -55.69 -12.10
CA ILE A 160 -4.46 -55.96 -12.69
C ILE A 160 -3.43 -56.29 -11.60
N LEU A 161 -3.52 -55.64 -10.43
CA LEU A 161 -2.69 -55.93 -9.26
C LEU A 161 -3.04 -57.29 -8.65
N GLU A 162 -4.31 -57.66 -8.50
CA GLU A 162 -4.72 -58.98 -7.98
C GLU A 162 -4.21 -60.12 -8.88
N LYS A 163 -4.26 -59.95 -10.21
CA LYS A 163 -3.67 -60.92 -11.16
C LYS A 163 -2.15 -60.98 -11.15
N LEU A 164 -1.48 -59.84 -10.95
CA LEU A 164 -0.03 -59.79 -10.83
C LEU A 164 0.44 -60.35 -9.49
N GLU A 165 -0.26 -60.10 -8.39
CA GLU A 165 0.02 -60.66 -7.06
C GLU A 165 -0.21 -62.17 -7.03
N ASP A 166 -1.26 -62.67 -7.70
CA ASP A 166 -1.50 -64.12 -7.85
C ASP A 166 -0.42 -64.81 -8.72
N GLU A 167 0.09 -64.17 -9.77
CA GLU A 167 1.18 -64.72 -10.59
C GLU A 167 2.56 -64.62 -9.89
N GLN A 168 2.79 -63.58 -9.08
CA GLN A 168 4.03 -63.40 -8.32
C GLN A 168 4.09 -64.30 -7.07
N ASN A 169 2.96 -64.51 -6.37
CA ASN A 169 2.87 -65.44 -5.25
C ASN A 169 3.00 -66.91 -5.68
N ALA A 170 2.63 -67.25 -6.92
CA ALA A 170 2.86 -68.59 -7.48
C ALA A 170 4.34 -68.88 -7.78
N THR A 171 5.19 -67.84 -7.94
CA THR A 171 6.63 -67.97 -8.25
C THR A 171 7.55 -67.69 -7.06
N ALA A 172 7.04 -67.20 -5.93
CA ALA A 172 7.81 -66.89 -4.72
C ALA A 172 8.07 -68.09 -3.77
N LEU A 173 7.67 -69.32 -4.13
CA LEU A 173 8.00 -70.54 -3.35
C LEU A 173 9.40 -71.11 -3.62
N SER A 174 10.34 -70.31 -4.13
CA SER A 174 11.74 -70.72 -4.30
C SER A 174 12.70 -69.57 -3.97
N ASP A 175 12.77 -69.25 -2.68
CA ASP A 175 13.98 -68.95 -1.89
C ASP A 175 15.20 -68.34 -2.62
N ASP A 176 15.31 -67.02 -2.48
CA ASP A 176 16.46 -66.20 -2.05
C ASP A 176 17.85 -66.37 -2.72
N SER A 177 18.27 -65.34 -3.49
CA SER A 177 19.52 -64.60 -3.22
C SER A 177 19.73 -63.41 -4.18
N ASP A 178 19.72 -62.21 -3.61
CA ASP A 178 20.57 -61.02 -3.88
C ASP A 178 20.57 -60.29 -5.25
N MET A 179 19.83 -59.18 -5.26
CA MET A 179 20.27 -57.79 -5.50
C MET A 179 21.68 -57.54 -6.09
N GLU A 180 21.78 -57.36 -7.43
CA GLU A 180 22.82 -56.50 -8.05
C GLU A 180 22.45 -56.13 -9.51
N LEU A 181 21.40 -55.32 -9.70
CA LEU A 181 20.87 -54.97 -11.03
C LEU A 181 21.15 -53.52 -11.42
N GLU A 182 22.41 -53.11 -11.62
CA GLU A 182 22.68 -51.85 -12.33
C GLU A 182 24.08 -51.65 -12.95
N ALA A 183 24.93 -52.69 -13.05
CA ALA A 183 26.30 -52.56 -13.62
C ALA A 183 26.58 -53.40 -14.88
N HIS A 184 25.61 -54.18 -15.40
CA HIS A 184 25.88 -55.19 -16.43
C HIS A 184 25.47 -54.84 -17.88
N ASN A 185 24.71 -53.77 -18.14
CA ASN A 185 24.16 -53.54 -19.49
C ASN A 185 25.09 -52.83 -20.49
N PHE A 186 26.32 -52.44 -20.13
CA PHE A 186 27.27 -51.85 -21.09
C PHE A 186 28.36 -52.83 -21.58
N LYS A 187 28.41 -54.07 -21.07
CA LYS A 187 29.42 -55.08 -21.49
C LYS A 187 28.96 -56.00 -22.63
N GLN A 188 27.72 -55.89 -23.09
CA GLN A 188 27.12 -56.79 -24.10
C GLN A 188 27.20 -56.29 -25.55
N LEU A 189 27.83 -55.14 -25.82
CA LEU A 189 28.18 -54.71 -27.19
C LEU A 189 29.62 -55.06 -27.58
N ASN A 190 30.25 -56.03 -26.89
CA ASN A 190 31.61 -56.47 -27.21
C ASN A 190 31.65 -57.67 -28.18
N TRP A 191 30.76 -57.69 -29.18
CA TRP A 191 30.75 -58.74 -30.21
C TRP A 191 31.93 -58.62 -31.19
N LEU A 192 32.63 -57.49 -31.19
CA LEU A 192 33.78 -57.24 -32.07
C LEU A 192 35.15 -57.57 -31.44
N ASN A 193 35.19 -57.93 -30.14
CA ASN A 193 36.47 -58.10 -29.42
C ASN A 193 36.56 -59.39 -28.60
N ARG A 194 35.71 -60.38 -28.90
CA ARG A 194 35.82 -61.71 -28.31
C ARG A 194 36.83 -62.52 -29.12
N GLN A 195 37.98 -62.79 -28.47
CA GLN A 195 38.97 -63.81 -28.80
C GLN A 195 40.19 -63.37 -29.64
N LYS A 196 40.96 -62.41 -29.11
CA LYS A 196 42.42 -62.42 -29.23
C LYS A 196 43.05 -62.48 -27.84
N ARG A 197 42.99 -63.66 -27.19
CA ARG A 197 43.87 -64.01 -26.07
C ARG A 197 43.90 -65.53 -25.85
N ASN A 198 45.05 -66.08 -26.25
CA ASN A 198 45.73 -67.26 -25.72
C ASN A 198 45.08 -68.64 -25.94
N LEU A 199 45.16 -69.14 -27.17
CA LEU A 199 45.39 -70.55 -27.44
C LEU A 199 46.64 -70.64 -28.34
N SER A 200 47.54 -71.55 -28.00
CA SER A 200 48.75 -71.90 -28.76
C SER A 200 48.54 -71.90 -30.28
N ASP A 201 49.36 -71.11 -30.98
CA ASP A 201 49.36 -70.82 -32.42
C ASP A 201 49.80 -72.02 -33.31
N MET A 202 49.52 -73.26 -32.90
CA MET A 202 49.88 -74.49 -33.64
C MET A 202 48.76 -75.53 -33.71
N ALA A 203 47.63 -75.35 -32.99
CA ALA A 203 46.52 -76.31 -33.00
C ALA A 203 45.29 -75.84 -33.80
N THR A 204 45.17 -74.53 -34.06
CA THR A 204 44.03 -73.93 -34.76
C THR A 204 44.10 -74.10 -36.28
N ASP A 205 45.30 -74.20 -36.87
CA ASP A 205 45.44 -74.39 -38.32
C ASP A 205 45.02 -75.79 -38.77
N GLU A 206 45.26 -76.82 -37.98
CA GLU A 206 44.83 -78.20 -38.28
C GLU A 206 43.31 -78.36 -38.12
N GLN A 207 42.73 -77.75 -37.08
CA GLN A 207 41.28 -77.74 -36.87
C GLN A 207 40.53 -76.90 -37.92
N ASN A 208 41.10 -75.77 -38.34
CA ASN A 208 40.55 -74.95 -39.41
C ASN A 208 40.71 -75.62 -40.79
N ARG A 209 41.80 -76.36 -41.02
CA ARG A 209 41.97 -77.22 -42.21
C ARG A 209 40.98 -78.38 -42.23
N GLU A 210 40.71 -79.01 -41.09
CA GLU A 210 39.71 -80.07 -40.98
C GLU A 210 38.28 -79.54 -41.17
N LEU A 211 37.96 -78.35 -40.64
CA LEU A 211 36.71 -77.64 -40.92
C LEU A 211 36.55 -77.26 -42.40
N THR A 212 37.59 -76.74 -43.04
CA THR A 212 37.56 -76.42 -44.48
C THR A 212 37.52 -77.68 -45.38
N ALA A 213 38.11 -78.79 -44.94
CA ALA A 213 38.00 -80.09 -45.61
C ALA A 213 36.59 -80.69 -45.47
N ARG A 214 35.94 -80.58 -44.31
CA ARG A 214 34.53 -80.99 -44.10
C ARG A 214 33.53 -80.16 -44.90
N LEU A 215 33.79 -78.86 -45.03
CA LEU A 215 32.97 -77.95 -45.84
C LEU A 215 33.14 -78.13 -47.37
N SER A 216 33.89 -79.14 -47.82
CA SER A 216 34.05 -79.47 -49.25
C SER A 216 32.88 -80.31 -49.80
N ASP A 217 32.03 -80.89 -48.94
CA ASP A 217 30.86 -81.67 -49.34
C ASP A 217 29.55 -80.86 -49.18
N HIS A 218 28.74 -80.86 -50.25
CA HIS A 218 27.48 -80.09 -50.30
C HIS A 218 26.45 -80.60 -49.29
N GLN A 219 26.50 -81.89 -48.94
CA GLN A 219 25.60 -82.48 -47.96
C GLN A 219 25.95 -82.09 -46.52
N GLU A 220 27.23 -82.04 -46.17
CA GLU A 220 27.68 -81.57 -44.86
C GLU A 220 27.35 -80.08 -44.66
N TRP A 221 27.46 -79.27 -45.72
CA TRP A 221 27.06 -77.87 -45.68
C TRP A 221 25.55 -77.69 -45.44
N ARG A 222 24.71 -78.53 -46.08
CA ARG A 222 23.27 -78.49 -45.87
C ARG A 222 22.88 -78.92 -44.46
N LEU A 223 23.55 -79.94 -43.90
CA LEU A 223 23.31 -80.38 -42.54
C LEU A 223 23.76 -79.33 -41.51
N GLU A 224 24.89 -78.67 -41.75
CA GLU A 224 25.33 -77.55 -40.93
C GLU A 224 24.43 -76.33 -41.06
N LEU A 225 23.93 -76.05 -42.27
CA LEU A 225 22.97 -74.99 -42.48
C LEU A 225 21.66 -75.30 -41.77
N GLU A 226 21.12 -76.52 -41.86
CA GLU A 226 19.91 -76.93 -41.12
C GLU A 226 20.11 -76.87 -39.60
N ARG A 227 21.31 -77.22 -39.10
CA ARG A 227 21.67 -77.12 -37.69
C ARG A 227 21.73 -75.66 -37.21
N VAL A 228 22.34 -74.77 -37.98
CA VAL A 228 22.53 -73.35 -37.62
C VAL A 228 21.28 -72.52 -37.95
N LEU A 229 20.41 -72.96 -38.86
CA LEU A 229 19.17 -72.26 -39.22
C LEU A 229 18.23 -72.10 -38.02
N GLN A 230 18.20 -73.08 -37.12
CA GLN A 230 17.44 -72.96 -35.87
C GLN A 230 18.08 -71.99 -34.87
N GLN A 231 19.40 -71.79 -34.93
CA GLN A 231 20.12 -70.81 -34.12
C GLN A 231 20.07 -69.39 -34.71
N LEU A 232 19.87 -69.27 -36.03
CA LEU A 232 19.66 -68.02 -36.77
C LEU A 232 18.21 -67.54 -36.77
N LYS A 233 17.27 -68.41 -36.37
CA LYS A 233 15.86 -68.04 -36.19
C LYS A 233 15.76 -67.19 -34.91
N VAL A 234 16.15 -65.93 -35.04
CA VAL A 234 16.03 -64.92 -33.99
C VAL A 234 14.54 -64.66 -33.77
N PHE A 235 13.96 -65.39 -32.82
CA PHE A 235 12.68 -65.02 -32.25
C PHE A 235 12.91 -63.75 -31.44
N VAL A 236 12.59 -62.60 -32.03
CA VAL A 236 12.41 -61.36 -31.27
C VAL A 236 11.20 -61.62 -30.36
N LYS A 237 11.46 -62.09 -29.14
CA LYS A 237 10.44 -62.05 -28.09
C LYS A 237 10.06 -60.59 -27.93
N ALA A 238 8.76 -60.29 -27.92
CA ALA A 238 8.27 -58.97 -27.59
C ALA A 238 8.63 -58.69 -26.13
N ASP A 239 9.85 -58.19 -25.93
CA ASP A 239 10.35 -57.75 -24.64
C ASP A 239 9.77 -56.34 -24.42
N ALA A 240 9.26 -56.07 -23.21
CA ALA A 240 8.77 -54.74 -22.83
C ALA A 240 9.86 -53.66 -22.89
N ARG A 241 11.13 -54.08 -23.09
CA ARG A 241 12.31 -53.23 -23.34
C ARG A 241 12.60 -53.03 -24.83
N ASP A 242 11.71 -53.45 -25.72
CA ASP A 242 11.86 -53.21 -27.15
C ASP A 242 11.62 -51.72 -27.45
N TRP A 243 12.67 -51.05 -27.91
CA TRP A 243 12.58 -49.64 -28.34
C TRP A 243 11.53 -49.43 -29.45
N ARG A 244 11.19 -50.47 -30.21
CA ARG A 244 10.11 -50.41 -31.21
C ARG A 244 8.73 -50.20 -30.61
N THR A 245 8.43 -50.85 -29.48
CA THR A 245 7.14 -50.65 -28.79
C THR A 245 7.09 -49.25 -28.19
N HIS A 246 8.21 -48.75 -27.66
CA HIS A 246 8.30 -47.36 -27.17
C HIS A 246 8.14 -46.32 -28.28
N ILE A 247 8.70 -46.55 -29.47
CA ILE A 247 8.48 -45.65 -30.62
C ILE A 247 7.02 -45.66 -31.06
N SER A 248 6.40 -46.84 -31.16
CA SER A 248 4.98 -46.94 -31.50
C SER A 248 4.08 -46.26 -30.47
N GLN A 249 4.41 -46.38 -29.18
CA GLN A 249 3.75 -45.64 -28.10
C GLN A 249 3.93 -44.12 -28.26
N MET A 250 5.14 -43.65 -28.59
CA MET A 250 5.42 -42.24 -28.79
C MET A 250 4.67 -41.66 -29.99
N GLU A 251 4.55 -42.42 -31.09
CA GLU A 251 3.74 -42.05 -32.26
C GLU A 251 2.25 -41.97 -31.91
N ALA A 252 1.74 -42.92 -31.12
CA ALA A 252 0.35 -42.91 -30.66
C ALA A 252 0.05 -41.71 -29.73
N LEU A 253 0.95 -41.41 -28.78
CA LEU A 253 0.83 -40.24 -27.91
C LEU A 253 0.90 -38.94 -28.71
N ASN A 254 1.82 -38.85 -29.69
CA ASN A 254 1.95 -37.66 -30.54
C ASN A 254 0.68 -37.45 -31.39
N ALA A 255 0.08 -38.52 -31.92
CA ALA A 255 -1.21 -38.45 -32.61
C ALA A 255 -2.34 -38.02 -31.66
N GLY A 256 -2.35 -38.52 -30.42
CA GLY A 256 -3.28 -38.08 -29.38
C GLY A 256 -3.16 -36.59 -29.07
N ILE A 257 -1.92 -36.11 -28.88
CA ILE A 257 -1.62 -34.69 -28.66
C ILE A 257 -2.09 -33.84 -29.84
N ALA A 258 -1.81 -34.25 -31.08
CA ALA A 258 -2.26 -33.52 -32.27
C ALA A 258 -3.79 -33.44 -32.36
N ASN A 259 -4.49 -34.53 -32.03
CA ASN A 259 -5.95 -34.58 -32.04
C ASN A 259 -6.60 -33.69 -30.96
N VAL A 260 -5.92 -33.45 -29.83
CA VAL A 260 -6.42 -32.57 -28.76
C VAL A 260 -5.96 -31.12 -28.94
N ALA A 261 -4.78 -30.90 -29.51
CA ALA A 261 -4.22 -29.57 -29.75
C ALA A 261 -5.07 -28.77 -30.76
N GLU A 262 -5.53 -29.38 -31.84
CA GLU A 262 -6.33 -28.69 -32.84
C GLU A 262 -7.69 -28.16 -32.30
N PRO A 263 -8.52 -28.98 -31.62
CA PRO A 263 -9.78 -28.49 -31.05
C PRO A 263 -9.59 -27.50 -29.91
N THR A 264 -8.56 -27.66 -29.08
CA THR A 264 -8.28 -26.70 -27.99
C THR A 264 -7.82 -25.35 -28.56
N LEU A 265 -7.01 -25.34 -29.61
CA LEU A 265 -6.60 -24.13 -30.32
C LEU A 265 -7.80 -23.46 -31.01
N ALA A 266 -8.71 -24.24 -31.60
CA ALA A 266 -9.95 -23.71 -32.17
C ALA A 266 -10.86 -23.08 -31.11
N GLN A 267 -11.02 -23.72 -29.95
CA GLN A 267 -11.77 -23.17 -28.81
C GLN A 267 -11.12 -21.87 -28.29
N LEU A 268 -9.79 -21.85 -28.17
CA LEU A 268 -9.06 -20.65 -27.75
C LEU A 268 -9.22 -19.49 -28.74
N LYS A 269 -9.15 -19.77 -30.04
CA LYS A 269 -9.43 -18.76 -31.09
C LYS A 269 -10.85 -18.23 -31.01
N LYS A 270 -11.82 -19.10 -30.75
CA LYS A 270 -13.21 -18.70 -30.56
C LYS A 270 -13.36 -17.76 -29.35
N LEU A 271 -12.83 -18.15 -28.19
CA LEU A 271 -12.83 -17.31 -26.99
C LEU A 271 -12.13 -15.97 -27.23
N HIS A 272 -10.99 -15.98 -27.91
CA HIS A 272 -10.29 -14.75 -28.27
C HIS A 272 -11.17 -13.83 -29.12
N SER A 273 -11.86 -14.37 -30.13
CA SER A 273 -12.78 -13.58 -30.96
C SER A 273 -13.99 -13.04 -30.18
N GLU A 274 -14.54 -13.82 -29.24
CA GLU A 274 -15.66 -13.41 -28.39
C GLU A 274 -15.25 -12.30 -27.40
N PHE A 275 -14.04 -12.40 -26.84
CA PHE A 275 -13.49 -11.37 -25.96
C PHE A 275 -13.19 -10.09 -26.74
N THR A 276 -12.56 -10.17 -27.91
CA THR A 276 -12.30 -9.00 -28.75
C THR A 276 -13.60 -8.30 -29.12
N PHE A 277 -14.62 -9.04 -29.56
CA PHE A 277 -15.94 -8.48 -29.87
C PHE A 277 -16.59 -7.82 -28.65
N SER A 278 -16.51 -8.45 -27.47
CA SER A 278 -17.05 -7.89 -26.24
C SER A 278 -16.32 -6.61 -25.84
N LEU A 279 -14.99 -6.55 -26.03
CA LEU A 279 -14.17 -5.39 -25.71
C LEU A 279 -14.44 -4.23 -26.67
N GLU A 280 -14.59 -4.49 -27.97
CA GLU A 280 -15.03 -3.49 -28.95
C GLU A 280 -16.43 -2.94 -28.63
N LYS A 281 -17.34 -3.80 -28.15
CA LYS A 281 -18.67 -3.39 -27.72
C LYS A 281 -18.61 -2.50 -26.47
N VAL A 282 -17.75 -2.82 -25.51
CA VAL A 282 -17.53 -1.98 -24.32
C VAL A 282 -16.93 -0.64 -24.74
N GLU A 283 -15.91 -0.64 -25.59
CA GLU A 283 -15.26 0.58 -26.08
C GLU A 283 -16.23 1.48 -26.85
N SER A 284 -17.09 0.90 -27.71
CA SER A 284 -18.11 1.66 -28.43
C SER A 284 -19.17 2.25 -27.48
N ARG A 285 -19.56 1.51 -26.44
CA ARG A 285 -20.49 2.00 -25.42
C ARG A 285 -19.86 3.10 -24.57
N GLU A 286 -18.58 2.97 -24.22
CA GLU A 286 -17.81 4.00 -23.51
C GLU A 286 -17.69 5.27 -24.35
N LYS A 287 -17.32 5.15 -25.63
CA LYS A 287 -17.27 6.28 -26.56
C LYS A 287 -18.62 6.99 -26.65
N HIS A 288 -19.71 6.24 -26.76
CA HIS A 288 -21.05 6.81 -26.79
C HIS A 288 -21.41 7.52 -25.48
N LEU A 289 -21.16 6.89 -24.32
CA LEU A 289 -21.41 7.50 -23.02
C LEU A 289 -20.57 8.76 -22.82
N ASN A 290 -19.31 8.74 -23.23
CA ASN A 290 -18.43 9.90 -23.15
C ASN A 290 -18.96 11.03 -24.04
N ASN A 291 -19.41 10.73 -25.27
CA ASN A 291 -20.04 11.71 -26.14
C ASN A 291 -21.33 12.31 -25.53
N GLU A 292 -22.11 11.53 -24.79
CA GLU A 292 -23.28 12.03 -24.06
C GLU A 292 -22.90 12.86 -22.83
N LEU A 293 -21.84 12.49 -22.11
CA LEU A 293 -21.40 13.17 -20.89
C LEU A 293 -20.61 14.46 -21.16
N GLN A 294 -19.86 14.55 -22.26
CA GLN A 294 -19.11 15.75 -22.66
C GLN A 294 -19.95 17.04 -22.63
N PRO A 295 -21.14 17.11 -23.26
CA PRO A 295 -21.96 18.32 -23.20
C PRO A 295 -22.47 18.62 -21.79
N LEU A 296 -22.80 17.61 -20.98
CA LEU A 296 -23.21 17.82 -19.58
C LEU A 296 -22.05 18.38 -18.75
N ILE A 297 -20.83 17.87 -18.95
CA ILE A 297 -19.63 18.37 -18.28
C ILE A 297 -19.37 19.83 -18.70
N GLN A 298 -19.57 20.15 -19.97
CA GLN A 298 -19.42 21.52 -20.48
C GLN A 298 -20.44 22.47 -19.84
N GLN A 299 -21.72 22.07 -19.78
CA GLN A 299 -22.77 22.84 -19.11
C GLN A 299 -22.48 23.02 -17.61
N TYR A 300 -22.00 21.98 -16.93
CA TYR A 300 -21.61 22.07 -15.52
C TYR A 300 -20.45 23.06 -15.31
N LYS A 301 -19.45 23.06 -16.21
CA LYS A 301 -18.35 24.03 -16.17
C LYS A 301 -18.84 25.45 -16.38
N GLU A 302 -19.72 25.68 -17.36
CA GLU A 302 -20.33 26.99 -17.61
C GLU A 302 -21.09 27.48 -16.39
N LEU A 303 -21.96 26.64 -15.81
CA LEU A 303 -22.72 26.98 -14.61
C LEU A 303 -21.81 27.23 -13.39
N SER A 304 -20.72 26.47 -13.26
CA SER A 304 -19.73 26.68 -12.19
C SER A 304 -19.00 28.02 -12.36
N ILE A 305 -18.69 28.42 -13.59
CA ILE A 305 -18.09 29.72 -13.87
C ILE A 305 -19.09 30.83 -13.54
N GLU A 306 -20.35 30.70 -13.99
CA GLU A 306 -21.42 31.65 -13.66
C GLU A 306 -21.64 31.80 -12.15
N LEU A 307 -21.63 30.69 -11.41
CA LEU A 307 -21.73 30.73 -9.95
C LEU A 307 -20.55 31.48 -9.33
N SER A 308 -19.32 31.23 -9.82
CA SER A 308 -18.12 31.91 -9.32
C SER A 308 -18.14 33.42 -9.60
N THR A 309 -18.64 33.84 -10.77
CA THR A 309 -18.74 35.26 -11.13
C THR A 309 -19.81 35.96 -10.29
N VAL A 310 -20.95 35.31 -10.06
CA VAL A 310 -22.01 35.82 -9.17
C VAL A 310 -21.50 35.93 -7.73
N GLN A 311 -20.81 34.92 -7.20
CA GLN A 311 -20.21 34.97 -5.85
C GLN A 311 -19.19 36.10 -5.72
N TYR A 312 -18.35 36.30 -6.75
CA TYR A 312 -17.41 37.42 -6.78
C TYR A 312 -18.15 38.77 -6.76
N ALA A 313 -19.17 38.93 -7.61
CA ALA A 313 -19.97 40.15 -7.64
C ALA A 313 -20.69 40.41 -6.30
N GLN A 314 -21.24 39.37 -5.67
CA GLN A 314 -21.84 39.47 -4.34
C GLN A 314 -20.84 39.91 -3.28
N THR A 315 -19.63 39.35 -3.29
CA THR A 315 -18.57 39.72 -2.35
C THR A 315 -18.13 41.17 -2.53
N GLN A 316 -18.02 41.65 -3.77
CA GLN A 316 -17.73 43.05 -4.08
C GLN A 316 -18.84 43.99 -3.58
N LEU A 317 -20.10 43.66 -3.87
CA LEU A 317 -21.25 44.43 -3.38
C LEU A 317 -21.31 44.46 -1.86
N GLN A 318 -20.97 43.36 -1.19
CA GLN A 318 -20.92 43.30 0.26
C GLN A 318 -19.81 44.18 0.83
N ALA A 319 -18.61 44.15 0.23
CA ALA A 319 -17.52 45.04 0.61
C ALA A 319 -17.87 46.53 0.40
N ASP A 320 -18.58 46.86 -0.68
CA ASP A 320 -19.04 48.22 -0.92
C ASP A 320 -20.16 48.63 0.04
N MET A 321 -21.08 47.72 0.37
CA MET A 321 -22.10 47.94 1.41
C MET A 321 -21.46 48.20 2.78
N ASP A 322 -20.42 47.44 3.15
CA ASP A 322 -19.69 47.66 4.40
C ASP A 322 -18.98 49.03 4.41
N LYS A 323 -18.40 49.47 3.29
CA LYS A 323 -17.85 50.83 3.16
C LYS A 323 -18.92 51.90 3.34
N GLN A 324 -20.09 51.74 2.69
CA GLN A 324 -21.21 52.67 2.83
C GLN A 324 -21.75 52.69 4.27
N MET A 325 -21.81 51.54 4.94
CA MET A 325 -22.22 51.44 6.35
C MET A 325 -21.22 52.14 7.27
N ASN A 326 -19.92 51.98 7.02
CA ASN A 326 -18.87 52.70 7.78
C ASN A 326 -18.95 54.21 7.56
N GLN A 327 -19.14 54.66 6.32
CA GLN A 327 -19.35 56.08 6.00
C GLN A 327 -20.60 56.64 6.69
N LEU A 328 -21.70 55.89 6.70
CA LEU A 328 -22.91 56.29 7.41
C LEU A 328 -22.66 56.39 8.92
N SER A 329 -21.94 55.43 9.51
CA SER A 329 -21.58 55.45 10.93
C SER A 329 -20.69 56.65 11.27
N GLU A 330 -19.75 57.01 10.39
CA GLU A 330 -18.91 58.20 10.55
C GLU A 330 -19.75 59.47 10.52
N VAL A 331 -20.65 59.61 9.54
CA VAL A 331 -21.57 60.75 9.44
C VAL A 331 -22.51 60.82 10.65
N MET A 332 -23.01 59.69 11.16
CA MET A 332 -23.81 59.65 12.39
C MET A 332 -22.99 60.09 13.61
N ALA A 333 -21.73 59.67 13.73
CA ALA A 333 -20.85 60.11 14.80
C ALA A 333 -20.55 61.61 14.72
N GLU A 334 -20.29 62.14 13.52
CA GLU A 334 -20.16 63.59 13.30
C GLU A 334 -21.43 64.36 13.67
N GLN A 335 -22.60 63.78 13.37
CA GLN A 335 -23.88 64.39 13.71
C GLN A 335 -24.08 64.44 15.24
N GLU A 336 -23.75 63.37 15.96
CA GLU A 336 -23.83 63.36 17.42
C GLU A 336 -22.83 64.34 18.04
N LEU A 337 -21.59 64.40 17.54
CA LEU A 337 -20.61 65.42 17.96
C LEU A 337 -21.11 66.85 17.73
N LYS A 338 -21.72 67.13 16.57
CA LYS A 338 -22.32 68.44 16.28
C LYS A 338 -23.51 68.73 17.20
N LYS A 339 -24.29 67.72 17.55
CA LYS A 339 -25.41 67.83 18.48
C LYS A 339 -24.92 68.08 19.92
N GLU A 340 -23.87 67.41 20.36
CA GLU A 340 -23.20 67.67 21.64
C GLU A 340 -22.63 69.08 21.70
N GLU A 341 -21.95 69.56 20.65
CA GLU A 341 -21.45 70.94 20.61
C GLU A 341 -22.60 71.95 20.57
N MET A 342 -23.70 71.64 19.87
CA MET A 342 -24.91 72.46 19.89
C MET A 342 -25.56 72.49 21.28
N GLU A 343 -25.61 71.35 21.97
CA GLU A 343 -26.11 71.26 23.34
C GLU A 343 -25.19 71.99 24.31
N ARG A 344 -23.87 71.87 24.17
CA ARG A 344 -22.89 72.62 24.97
C ARG A 344 -23.05 74.13 24.76
N ARG A 345 -23.22 74.58 23.51
CA ARG A 345 -23.53 75.98 23.20
C ARG A 345 -24.88 76.40 23.76
N GLY A 346 -25.89 75.54 23.67
CA GLY A 346 -27.22 75.76 24.23
C GLY A 346 -27.18 75.87 25.76
N GLN A 347 -26.41 75.02 26.42
CA GLN A 347 -26.12 75.08 27.85
C GLN A 347 -25.38 76.35 28.19
N VAL A 348 -24.33 76.74 27.46
CA VAL A 348 -23.63 78.02 27.70
C VAL A 348 -24.54 79.24 27.48
N MET A 349 -25.45 79.19 26.51
CA MET A 349 -26.42 80.27 26.26
C MET A 349 -27.56 80.30 27.29
N SER A 350 -27.98 79.13 27.80
CA SER A 350 -29.04 78.98 28.80
C SER A 350 -28.51 79.20 30.23
N ASP A 351 -27.24 78.87 30.46
CA ASP A 351 -26.55 79.09 31.72
C ASP A 351 -26.21 80.57 31.87
N GLY A 352 -27.23 81.33 32.28
CA GLY A 352 -27.10 82.71 32.73
C GLY A 352 -26.17 82.86 33.94
N SER A 353 -25.45 81.83 34.39
CA SER A 353 -24.39 81.89 35.40
C SER A 353 -23.34 82.96 35.07
N SER A 354 -22.91 83.11 33.81
CA SER A 354 -21.99 84.20 33.42
C SER A 354 -22.58 85.58 33.69
N VAL A 355 -23.86 85.78 33.34
CA VAL A 355 -24.62 87.00 33.63
C VAL A 355 -24.85 87.18 35.13
N GLN A 356 -25.10 86.10 35.88
CA GLN A 356 -25.22 86.13 37.33
C GLN A 356 -23.90 86.45 38.04
N GLN A 357 -22.76 85.97 37.52
CA GLN A 357 -21.43 86.32 38.02
C GLN A 357 -21.13 87.79 37.79
N ILE A 358 -21.43 88.33 36.60
CA ILE A 358 -21.32 89.77 36.32
C ILE A 358 -22.23 90.57 37.26
N LYS A 359 -23.48 90.13 37.46
CA LYS A 359 -24.41 90.77 38.40
C LYS A 359 -23.85 90.77 39.83
N LYS A 360 -23.28 89.67 40.31
CA LYS A 360 -22.62 89.60 41.63
C LYS A 360 -21.43 90.55 41.73
N ALA A 361 -20.58 90.63 40.69
CA ALA A 361 -19.46 91.55 40.65
C ALA A 361 -19.91 93.02 40.68
N ILE A 362 -20.99 93.36 39.96
CA ILE A 362 -21.59 94.71 39.98
C ILE A 362 -22.11 95.06 41.37
N VAL A 363 -22.79 94.13 42.05
CA VAL A 363 -23.27 94.35 43.43
C VAL A 363 -22.09 94.61 44.36
N LYS A 364 -21.04 93.79 44.29
CA LYS A 364 -19.83 93.99 45.08
C LYS A 364 -19.17 95.35 44.84
N LEU A 365 -19.04 95.77 43.57
CA LEU A 365 -18.51 97.10 43.25
C LEU A 365 -19.38 98.22 43.79
N LYS A 366 -20.71 98.06 43.83
CA LYS A 366 -21.61 99.04 44.45
C LYS A 366 -21.41 99.14 45.96
N ASP A 367 -21.23 98.00 46.62
CA ASP A 367 -20.92 97.96 48.06
C ASP A 367 -19.56 98.61 48.35
N ASP A 368 -18.53 98.31 47.55
CA ASP A 368 -17.20 98.92 47.66
C ASP A 368 -17.27 100.45 47.42
N ILE A 369 -18.07 100.93 46.45
CA ILE A 369 -18.31 102.36 46.23
C ILE A 369 -19.03 103.00 47.42
N ALA A 370 -20.01 102.32 48.01
CA ALA A 370 -20.71 102.82 49.20
C ALA A 370 -19.76 102.93 50.40
N GLN A 371 -18.88 101.95 50.59
CA GLN A 371 -17.85 101.96 51.62
C GLN A 371 -16.84 103.10 51.38
N LEU A 372 -16.31 103.25 50.16
CA LEU A 372 -15.40 104.34 49.82
C LEU A 372 -16.06 105.72 50.00
N ASN A 373 -17.34 105.87 49.66
CA ASN A 373 -18.07 107.12 49.90
C ASN A 373 -18.22 107.42 51.39
N LEU A 374 -18.43 106.40 52.23
CA LEU A 374 -18.47 106.58 53.69
C LEU A 374 -17.08 106.99 54.23
N GLU A 375 -16.02 106.35 53.76
CA GLU A 375 -14.64 106.71 54.11
C GLU A 375 -14.32 108.15 53.69
N VAL A 376 -14.69 108.55 52.47
CA VAL A 376 -14.56 109.93 51.99
C VAL A 376 -15.39 110.89 52.86
N ALA A 377 -16.63 110.56 53.19
CA ALA A 377 -17.48 111.42 54.03
C ALA A 377 -16.91 111.59 55.45
N LEU A 378 -16.35 110.53 56.04
CA LEU A 378 -15.66 110.59 57.33
C LEU A 378 -14.38 111.43 57.25
N LEU A 379 -13.61 111.29 56.17
CA LEU A 379 -12.41 112.11 55.93
C LEU A 379 -12.77 113.58 55.73
N VAL A 380 -13.84 113.88 54.99
CA VAL A 380 -14.36 115.25 54.80
C VAL A 380 -14.85 115.80 56.14
N HIS A 381 -15.62 115.04 56.92
CA HIS A 381 -16.05 115.48 58.26
C HIS A 381 -14.86 115.71 59.20
N ALA A 382 -13.83 114.85 59.16
CA ALA A 382 -12.61 115.04 59.94
C ALA A 382 -11.86 116.31 59.50
N TYR A 383 -11.77 116.57 58.20
CA TYR A 383 -11.18 117.79 57.63
C TYR A 383 -11.97 119.05 58.02
N ASP A 384 -13.29 119.01 57.94
CA ASP A 384 -14.19 120.09 58.35
C ASP A 384 -14.09 120.35 59.86
N GLN A 385 -13.99 119.30 60.68
CA GLN A 385 -13.80 119.42 62.12
C GLN A 385 -12.42 120.02 62.47
N ASP A 386 -11.38 119.70 61.71
CA ASP A 386 -10.04 120.25 61.90
C ASP A 386 -9.95 121.72 61.42
N THR A 387 -10.61 122.08 60.32
CA THR A 387 -10.76 123.48 59.89
C THR A 387 -11.60 124.30 60.88
N VAL A 388 -12.64 123.73 61.48
CA VAL A 388 -13.39 124.38 62.57
C VAL A 388 -12.53 124.55 63.83
N ARG A 389 -11.67 123.58 64.17
CA ARG A 389 -10.69 123.73 65.27
C ARG A 389 -9.67 124.82 64.97
N GLN A 390 -9.19 124.93 63.74
CA GLN A 390 -8.26 125.98 63.33
C GLN A 390 -8.92 127.36 63.34
N THR A 391 -10.21 127.48 62.99
CA THR A 391 -10.93 128.77 63.05
C THR A 391 -11.32 129.18 64.47
N LEU A 392 -11.63 128.24 65.36
CA LEU A 392 -11.84 128.51 66.81
C LEU A 392 -10.54 128.79 67.57
N GLY A 393 -9.40 128.26 67.12
CA GLY A 393 -8.07 128.58 67.67
C GLY A 393 -7.56 129.99 67.34
N VAL A 394 -8.21 130.72 66.43
CA VAL A 394 -7.85 132.10 66.05
C VAL A 394 -8.58 133.15 66.89
N LEU A 395 -9.52 132.76 67.75
CA LEU A 395 -10.26 133.67 68.65
C LEU A 395 -9.69 133.75 70.07
N ASP A 396 -8.57 133.07 70.35
CA ASP A 396 -7.96 133.07 71.69
C ASP A 396 -6.43 133.20 71.60
N GLN A 397 -5.97 134.41 71.22
CA GLN A 397 -4.77 135.05 71.77
C GLN A 397 -4.72 136.55 71.38
N PRO A 398 -4.21 137.43 72.27
CA PRO A 398 -4.45 138.88 72.30
C PRO A 398 -3.75 139.72 71.23
#